data_AF-A0ABD2UVR5-F1
#
_entry.id   AF-A0ABD2UVR5-F1
#
_cell.length_a   1.000
_cell.length_b   1.000
_cell.length_c   1.000
_cell.angle_alpha   90.00
_cell.angle_beta   90.00
_cell.angle_gamma   90.00
#
_symmetry.space_group_name_H-M   'P 1'
#
loop_
_entity.id
_entity.type
_entity.pdbx_description
1 polymer ?
#
loop_
_entity_poly.entity_id
_entity_poly.type
_entity_poly.pdbx_seq_one_letter_code
_entity_poly.pdbx_strand_id
1 'polypeptide(L)'
;MYPIINLRYHKMDLHWYLRSLEEVIIRVLSSSFSIEASRIDGLTGVWVGGRKLAAIGIRVSHWVTYHGLALNVTTDLSPFQQIVPCGIRDHQVGSIKGLLREHSHSNGRGTENHQDIDDVQLIDITHKSLVKEFCEVFQVDLQCKPSPVLIS
;
A
#
# COMPACT_ATOMS: atom_id res chain seq x y z
N MET A 1 4.90 -1.14 -4.98
CA MET A 1 6.18 -0.40 -4.87
C MET A 1 7.28 -1.41 -4.61
N TYR A 2 8.41 -1.31 -5.33
CA TYR A 2 9.58 -2.17 -5.14
C TYR A 2 10.82 -1.37 -4.72
N PRO A 3 11.02 -1.09 -3.42
CA PRO A 3 12.19 -0.38 -2.97
C PRO A 3 13.41 -1.29 -3.07
N ILE A 4 14.35 -0.93 -3.95
CA ILE A 4 15.64 -1.61 -4.09
C ILE A 4 16.66 -0.78 -3.30
N ILE A 5 16.87 -1.13 -2.04
CA ILE A 5 17.73 -0.39 -1.11
C ILE A 5 18.84 -1.30 -0.57
N ASN A 6 20.00 -0.71 -0.26
CA ASN A 6 21.08 -1.41 0.42
C ASN A 6 20.96 -1.17 1.94
N LEU A 7 20.54 -2.19 2.67
CA LEU A 7 20.28 -2.15 4.11
C LEU A 7 21.54 -1.88 4.94
N ARG A 8 22.75 -1.99 4.37
CA ARG A 8 24.00 -1.59 5.05
C ARG A 8 24.05 -0.10 5.36
N TYR A 9 23.36 0.74 4.58
CA TYR A 9 23.26 2.19 4.81
C TYR A 9 22.07 2.58 5.67
N HIS A 10 21.28 1.61 6.12
CA HIS A 10 20.16 1.80 7.03
C HIS A 10 20.39 0.92 8.26
N LYS A 11 19.61 -0.16 8.37
CA LYS A 11 19.70 -1.16 9.41
C LYS A 11 19.73 -2.54 8.77
N MET A 12 20.72 -3.36 9.12
CA MET A 12 20.84 -4.76 8.67
C MET A 12 19.87 -5.67 9.44
N ASP A 13 18.58 -5.39 9.34
CA ASP A 13 17.51 -6.05 10.07
C ASP A 13 16.28 -6.20 9.16
N LEU A 14 15.97 -7.45 8.81
CA LEU A 14 14.87 -7.77 7.90
C LEU A 14 13.50 -7.57 8.54
N HIS A 15 13.38 -7.80 9.85
CA HIS A 15 12.13 -7.58 10.56
C HIS A 15 11.83 -6.09 10.62
N TRP A 16 12.83 -5.27 10.95
CA TRP A 16 12.71 -3.81 10.86
C TRP A 16 12.29 -3.38 9.46
N TYR A 17 12.99 -3.82 8.41
CA TYR A 17 12.67 -3.42 7.04
C TYR A 17 11.22 -3.76 6.66
N LEU A 18 10.77 -4.98 6.96
CA LEU A 18 9.41 -5.42 6.71
C LEU A 18 8.38 -4.59 7.50
N ARG A 19 8.60 -4.38 8.80
CA ARG A 19 7.71 -3.58 9.64
C ARG A 19 7.68 -2.11 9.23
N SER A 20 8.78 -1.57 8.72
CA SER A 20 8.85 -0.22 8.14
C SER A 20 8.01 -0.12 6.85
N LEU A 21 8.01 -1.14 5.99
CA LEU A 21 7.12 -1.15 4.81
C LEU A 21 5.63 -1.21 5.21
N GLU A 22 5.28 -1.96 6.25
CA GLU A 22 3.92 -1.92 6.81
C GLU A 22 3.58 -0.52 7.33
N GLU A 23 4.53 0.13 8.00
CA GLU A 23 4.34 1.47 8.56
C GLU A 23 4.07 2.50 7.48
N VAL A 24 4.81 2.46 6.36
CA VAL A 24 4.56 3.33 5.20
C VAL A 24 3.10 3.23 4.76
N ILE A 25 2.57 2.02 4.63
CA ILE A 25 1.20 1.81 4.17
C ILE A 25 0.17 2.28 5.21
N ILE A 26 0.41 2.01 6.49
CA ILE A 26 -0.45 2.49 7.59
C ILE A 26 -0.53 4.02 7.58
N ARG A 27 0.62 4.70 7.44
CA ARG A 27 0.68 6.18 7.37
C ARG A 27 -0.01 6.72 6.13
N VAL A 28 0.11 6.07 4.96
CA VAL A 28 -0.63 6.44 3.74
C VAL A 28 -2.14 6.36 3.95
N LEU A 29 -2.62 5.24 4.51
CA LEU A 29 -4.04 5.01 4.76
C LEU A 29 -4.62 6.03 5.74
N SER A 30 -3.87 6.34 6.81
CA SER A 30 -4.25 7.35 7.79
C SER A 30 -4.24 8.76 7.20
N SER A 31 -3.12 9.20 6.61
CA SER A 31 -2.92 10.60 6.21
C SER A 31 -3.75 11.03 4.99
N SER A 32 -3.98 10.12 4.04
CA SER A 32 -4.60 10.46 2.76
C SER A 32 -6.07 10.07 2.68
N PHE A 33 -6.50 9.11 3.49
CA PHE A 33 -7.85 8.53 3.40
C PHE A 33 -8.57 8.47 4.75
N SER A 34 -7.93 8.86 5.86
CA SER A 34 -8.49 8.73 7.21
C SER A 34 -8.92 7.29 7.54
N ILE A 35 -8.21 6.30 6.99
CA ILE A 35 -8.48 4.88 7.20
C ILE A 35 -7.54 4.36 8.30
N GLU A 36 -8.11 3.88 9.40
CA GLU A 36 -7.36 3.22 10.46
C GLU A 36 -6.97 1.80 10.04
N ALA A 37 -5.67 1.59 9.87
CA ALA A 37 -5.09 0.32 9.48
C ALA A 37 -4.15 -0.22 10.56
N SER A 38 -4.02 -1.54 10.60
CA SER A 38 -3.25 -2.22 11.63
C SER A 38 -2.45 -3.40 11.07
N ARG A 39 -1.59 -3.94 11.93
CA ARG A 39 -0.88 -5.20 11.74
C ARG A 39 -1.64 -6.28 12.51
N ILE A 40 -1.70 -7.48 11.97
CA ILE A 40 -2.17 -8.65 12.71
C ILE A 40 -0.95 -9.51 13.03
N ASP A 41 -0.80 -9.91 14.29
CA ASP A 41 0.34 -10.73 14.70
C ASP A 41 0.35 -12.08 13.94
N GLY A 42 1.54 -12.52 13.55
CA GLY A 42 1.70 -13.69 12.68
C GLY A 42 1.26 -13.53 11.21
N LEU A 43 0.56 -12.46 10.84
CA LEU A 43 0.04 -12.26 9.47
C LEU A 43 0.64 -11.02 8.79
N THR A 44 1.73 -11.21 8.04
CA THR A 44 2.43 -10.15 7.30
C THR A 44 1.50 -9.36 6.37
N GLY A 45 1.57 -8.03 6.43
CA GLY A 45 0.79 -7.11 5.61
C GLY A 45 0.00 -6.11 6.44
N VAL A 46 -0.83 -5.31 5.76
CA VAL A 46 -1.63 -4.26 6.40
C VAL A 46 -3.11 -4.53 6.23
N TRP A 47 -3.85 -4.34 7.32
CA TRP A 47 -5.20 -4.86 7.51
C TRP A 47 -6.15 -3.76 7.98
N VAL A 48 -7.41 -3.79 7.52
CA VAL A 48 -8.50 -2.90 7.96
C VAL A 48 -9.75 -3.74 8.15
N GLY A 49 -10.35 -3.72 9.34
CA GLY A 49 -11.58 -4.49 9.61
C GLY A 49 -11.45 -6.00 9.29
N GLY A 50 -10.28 -6.60 9.53
CA GLY A 50 -9.99 -8.01 9.20
C GLY A 50 -9.71 -8.29 7.72
N ARG A 51 -9.76 -7.28 6.84
CA ARG A 51 -9.47 -7.42 5.41
C ARG A 51 -8.04 -7.01 5.10
N LYS A 52 -7.32 -7.80 4.30
CA LYS A 52 -5.96 -7.48 3.86
C LYS A 52 -6.00 -6.44 2.75
N LEU A 53 -5.44 -5.27 3.00
CA LEU A 53 -5.33 -4.20 2.00
C LEU A 53 -3.99 -4.22 1.29
N ALA A 54 -2.93 -4.62 1.99
CA ALA A 54 -1.61 -4.70 1.39
C ALA A 54 -0.89 -6.01 1.71
N ALA A 55 -0.30 -6.58 0.66
CA ALA A 55 0.64 -7.68 0.76
C ALA A 55 2.07 -7.15 0.76
N ILE A 56 2.92 -7.76 1.58
CA ILE A 56 4.34 -7.45 1.63
C ILE A 56 5.09 -8.75 1.45
N GLY A 57 5.99 -8.76 0.48
CA GLY A 57 6.85 -9.87 0.15
C GLY A 57 8.18 -9.30 -0.25
N ILE A 58 9.24 -9.66 0.48
CA ILE A 58 10.58 -9.15 0.28
C ILE A 58 11.55 -10.30 0.06
N ARG A 59 12.59 -10.04 -0.72
CA ARG A 59 13.77 -10.88 -0.80
C ARG A 59 14.98 -10.01 -0.56
N VAL A 60 15.99 -10.53 0.13
CA VAL A 60 17.27 -9.83 0.34
C VAL A 60 18.42 -10.71 -0.13
N SER A 61 19.33 -10.13 -0.90
CA SER A 61 20.58 -10.74 -1.34
C SER A 61 21.71 -9.74 -1.13
N HIS A 62 22.79 -10.16 -0.45
CA HIS A 62 23.93 -9.27 -0.13
C HIS A 62 23.53 -7.94 0.54
N TRP A 63 22.45 -7.96 1.34
CA TRP A 63 21.83 -6.77 1.97
C TRP A 63 21.16 -5.78 1.02
N VAL A 64 20.95 -6.17 -0.24
CA VAL A 64 20.12 -5.42 -1.20
C VAL A 64 18.73 -6.04 -1.26
N THR A 65 17.70 -5.20 -1.13
CA THR A 65 16.29 -5.62 -1.13
C THR A 65 15.73 -5.75 -2.54
N TYR A 66 14.80 -6.68 -2.70
CA TYR A 66 14.03 -6.95 -3.91
C TYR A 66 12.57 -7.18 -3.54
N HIS A 67 11.67 -7.02 -4.52
CA HIS A 67 10.22 -6.97 -4.32
C HIS A 67 9.85 -5.82 -3.37
N GLY A 68 8.83 -5.97 -2.52
CA GLY A 68 8.35 -4.89 -1.67
C GLY A 68 6.90 -5.08 -1.27
N LEU A 69 6.07 -4.09 -1.58
CA LEU A 69 4.67 -4.03 -1.20
C LEU A 69 3.74 -3.91 -2.40
N ALA A 70 2.56 -4.50 -2.27
CA ALA A 70 1.41 -4.34 -3.16
C ALA A 70 0.22 -3.87 -2.33
N LEU A 71 -0.25 -2.65 -2.59
CA LEU A 71 -1.41 -2.04 -1.93
C LEU A 71 -2.59 -2.05 -2.90
N ASN A 72 -3.73 -2.58 -2.47
CA ASN A 72 -4.94 -2.61 -3.26
C ASN A 72 -5.65 -1.26 -3.22
N VAL A 73 -5.58 -0.49 -4.31
CA VAL A 73 -6.20 0.84 -4.40
C VAL A 73 -7.57 0.74 -5.05
N THR A 74 -7.59 0.51 -6.36
CA THR A 74 -8.77 0.34 -7.21
C THR A 74 -8.92 -1.10 -7.70
N THR A 75 -8.11 -2.01 -7.15
CA THR A 75 -7.96 -3.40 -7.58
C THR A 75 -9.30 -4.14 -7.67
N ASP A 76 -9.54 -4.82 -8.80
CA ASP A 76 -10.57 -5.85 -8.87
C ASP A 76 -10.16 -7.04 -7.99
N LEU A 77 -10.99 -7.32 -6.99
CA LEU A 77 -10.73 -8.38 -6.02
C LEU A 77 -11.30 -9.74 -6.46
N SER A 78 -12.03 -9.81 -7.58
CA SER A 78 -12.60 -11.06 -8.10
C SER A 78 -11.56 -12.19 -8.27
N PRO A 79 -10.31 -11.95 -8.73
CA PRO A 79 -9.34 -13.03 -8.90
C PRO A 79 -8.88 -13.64 -7.56
N PHE A 80 -8.99 -12.90 -6.45
CA PHE A 80 -8.63 -13.44 -5.13
C PHE A 80 -9.56 -14.56 -4.67
N GLN A 81 -10.76 -14.68 -5.25
CA GLN A 81 -11.70 -15.77 -4.95
C GLN A 81 -11.23 -17.12 -5.52
N GLN A 82 -10.31 -17.10 -6.49
CA GLN A 82 -9.81 -18.30 -7.17
C GLN A 82 -8.52 -18.85 -6.54
N ILE A 83 -7.96 -18.16 -5.54
CA ILE A 83 -6.71 -18.53 -4.87
C ILE A 83 -6.92 -18.55 -3.35
N VAL A 84 -5.99 -19.19 -2.63
CA VAL A 84 -5.85 -19.00 -1.18
C VAL A 84 -4.74 -17.97 -0.94
N PRO A 85 -5.05 -16.67 -0.86
CA PRO A 85 -4.03 -15.64 -0.79
C PRO A 85 -3.22 -15.78 0.50
N CYS A 86 -1.90 -15.78 0.36
CA CYS A 86 -0.95 -15.89 1.49
C CYS A 86 -1.12 -17.15 2.35
N GLY A 87 -1.81 -18.21 1.86
CA GLY A 87 -2.08 -19.43 2.63
C GLY A 87 -3.12 -19.25 3.75
N ILE A 88 -3.77 -18.09 3.83
CA ILE A 88 -4.74 -17.73 4.87
C ILE A 88 -6.14 -17.93 4.30
N ARG A 89 -6.91 -18.87 4.86
CA ARG A 89 -8.26 -19.20 4.38
C ARG A 89 -9.35 -18.31 4.97
N ASP A 90 -9.13 -17.81 6.17
CA ASP A 90 -10.18 -17.18 6.98
C ASP A 90 -10.21 -15.65 6.89
N HIS A 91 -9.43 -15.05 5.98
CA HIS A 91 -9.35 -13.60 5.88
C HIS A 91 -9.62 -13.11 4.46
N GLN A 92 -10.45 -12.09 4.36
CA GLN A 92 -10.80 -11.46 3.10
C GLN A 92 -9.73 -10.46 2.66
N VAL A 93 -9.74 -10.10 1.39
CA VAL A 93 -8.97 -8.96 0.85
C VAL A 93 -9.86 -7.72 0.72
N GLY A 94 -9.24 -6.55 0.76
CA GLY A 94 -9.90 -5.27 0.59
C GLY A 94 -9.13 -4.36 -0.36
N SER A 95 -9.75 -3.24 -0.73
CA SER A 95 -9.14 -2.16 -1.49
C SER A 95 -9.58 -0.80 -0.94
N ILE A 96 -8.78 0.24 -1.16
CA ILE A 96 -9.11 1.61 -0.72
C ILE A 96 -10.44 2.06 -1.32
N LYS A 97 -10.64 1.89 -2.63
CA LYS A 97 -11.90 2.23 -3.30
C LYS A 97 -13.09 1.50 -2.69
N GLY A 98 -12.94 0.21 -2.37
CA GLY A 98 -13.99 -0.59 -1.72
C GLY A 98 -14.39 0.00 -0.37
N LEU A 99 -13.40 0.28 0.49
CA LEU A 99 -13.66 0.86 1.81
C LEU A 99 -14.29 2.25 1.73
N LEU A 100 -13.80 3.14 0.85
CA LEU A 100 -14.36 4.49 0.72
C LEU A 100 -15.83 4.48 0.27
N ARG A 101 -16.20 3.54 -0.62
CA ARG A 101 -17.61 3.36 -1.02
C ARG A 101 -18.49 2.92 0.14
N GLU A 102 -18.02 1.97 0.96
CA GLU A 102 -18.76 1.47 2.13
C GLU A 102 -19.06 2.59 3.13
N HIS A 103 -18.09 3.48 3.40
CA HIS A 103 -18.26 4.62 4.30
C HIS A 103 -19.24 5.67 3.76
N SER A 104 -19.26 5.90 2.45
CA SER A 104 -20.23 6.81 1.82
C SER A 104 -21.67 6.29 1.93
N HIS A 105 -21.88 4.98 1.87
CA HIS A 105 -23.20 4.38 2.00
C HIS A 105 -23.75 4.38 3.43
N SER A 106 -22.89 4.31 4.46
CA SER A 106 -23.35 4.42 5.87
C SER A 106 -23.86 5.82 6.24
N ASN A 107 -23.49 6.86 5.48
CA ASN A 107 -23.82 8.25 5.80
C ASN A 107 -25.00 8.85 4.99
N GLY A 108 -25.63 8.11 4.07
CA GLY A 108 -26.67 8.66 3.20
C GLY A 108 -27.77 7.68 2.77
N ARG A 109 -28.98 7.83 3.33
CA ARG A 109 -30.23 7.49 2.64
C ARG A 109 -30.56 8.66 1.70
N GLY A 110 -30.32 8.51 0.40
CA GLY A 110 -30.90 9.41 -0.60
C GLY A 110 -30.03 9.70 -1.83
N THR A 111 -30.62 9.42 -3.00
CA THR A 111 -30.28 9.87 -4.36
C THR A 111 -28.96 9.42 -4.97
N GLU A 112 -29.10 8.61 -6.02
CA GLU A 112 -28.11 8.19 -7.00
C GLU A 112 -27.41 9.40 -7.60
N ASN A 113 -26.28 9.78 -7.02
CA ASN A 113 -25.25 10.51 -7.74
C ASN A 113 -24.12 9.53 -8.01
N HIS A 114 -23.84 9.34 -9.29
CA HIS A 114 -22.69 8.61 -9.82
C HIS A 114 -21.39 9.33 -9.42
N GLN A 115 -21.08 9.37 -8.12
CA GLN A 115 -19.75 9.68 -7.62
C GLN A 115 -18.88 8.46 -7.87
N ASP A 116 -18.61 8.19 -9.14
CA ASP A 116 -17.49 7.33 -9.49
C ASP A 116 -16.24 8.05 -9.01
N ILE A 117 -15.72 7.60 -7.87
CA ILE A 117 -14.42 8.05 -7.38
C ILE A 117 -13.44 7.75 -8.52
N ASP A 118 -12.85 8.80 -9.07
CA ASP A 118 -11.95 8.71 -10.23
C ASP A 118 -10.74 7.84 -9.86
N ASP A 119 -10.65 6.68 -10.52
CA ASP A 119 -9.58 5.72 -10.29
C ASP A 119 -8.20 6.32 -10.55
N VAL A 120 -8.10 7.23 -11.52
CA VAL A 120 -6.85 7.91 -11.84
C VAL A 120 -6.43 8.81 -10.68
N GLN A 121 -7.38 9.59 -10.13
CA GLN A 121 -7.10 10.45 -8.98
C GLN A 121 -6.74 9.63 -7.73
N LEU A 122 -7.46 8.54 -7.44
CA LEU A 122 -7.13 7.66 -6.31
C LEU A 122 -5.73 7.08 -6.44
N ILE A 123 -5.36 6.61 -7.64
CA ILE A 123 -4.04 6.07 -7.90
C ILE A 123 -2.97 7.16 -7.74
N ASP A 124 -3.20 8.37 -8.27
CA ASP A 124 -2.25 9.49 -8.18
C ASP A 124 -2.02 9.94 -6.72
N ILE A 125 -3.10 10.14 -5.96
CA ILE A 125 -3.04 10.49 -4.54
C ILE A 125 -2.30 9.40 -3.76
N THR A 126 -2.63 8.13 -4.00
CA THR A 126 -1.98 7.00 -3.32
C THR A 126 -0.49 6.92 -3.68
N HIS A 127 -0.14 7.13 -4.95
CA HIS A 127 1.24 7.11 -5.41
C HIS A 127 2.07 8.23 -4.75
N LYS A 128 1.58 9.47 -4.77
CA LYS A 128 2.24 10.62 -4.13
C LYS A 128 2.43 10.39 -2.63
N SER A 129 1.38 9.90 -1.97
CA SER A 129 1.42 9.60 -0.54
C SER A 129 2.41 8.46 -0.24
N LEU A 130 2.41 7.37 -1.01
CA LEU A 130 3.36 6.27 -0.85
C LEU A 130 4.82 6.74 -0.94
N VAL A 131 5.14 7.58 -1.92
CA VAL A 131 6.50 8.11 -2.06
C VAL A 131 6.87 9.01 -0.88
N LYS A 132 5.98 9.92 -0.47
CA LYS A 132 6.17 10.81 0.68
C LYS A 132 6.41 10.02 1.96
N GLU A 133 5.50 9.11 2.30
CA GLU A 133 5.57 8.33 3.54
C GLU A 133 6.76 7.37 3.54
N PHE A 134 7.13 6.82 2.37
CA PHE A 134 8.36 6.05 2.25
C PHE A 134 9.60 6.89 2.58
N CYS A 135 9.69 8.11 2.04
CA CYS A 135 10.80 9.03 2.32
C CYS A 135 10.89 9.36 3.81
N GLU A 136 9.76 9.64 4.45
CA GLU A 136 9.71 9.94 5.88
C GLU A 136 10.12 8.74 6.75
N VAL A 137 9.57 7.55 6.49
CA VAL A 137 9.84 6.34 7.30
C VAL A 137 11.28 5.87 7.15
N PHE A 138 11.84 5.95 5.94
CA PHE A 138 13.21 5.52 5.66
C PHE A 138 14.25 6.62 5.82
N GLN A 139 13.82 7.86 6.11
CA GLN A 139 14.66 9.05 6.23
C GLN A 139 15.54 9.25 4.98
N VAL A 140 14.92 9.19 3.81
CA VAL A 140 15.58 9.37 2.51
C VAL A 140 14.99 10.56 1.77
N ASP A 141 15.82 11.24 1.00
CA ASP A 141 15.38 12.32 0.12
C ASP A 141 15.11 11.81 -1.29
N LEU A 142 14.01 12.27 -1.88
CA LEU A 142 13.67 11.97 -3.27
C LEU A 142 14.40 12.93 -4.21
N GLN A 143 15.26 12.38 -5.06
CA GLN A 143 15.82 13.13 -6.20
C GLN A 143 15.15 12.66 -7.49
N CYS A 144 14.26 13.49 -8.02
CA CYS A 144 13.72 13.29 -9.37
C CYS A 144 14.76 13.79 -10.39
N LYS A 145 15.39 12.88 -11.13
CA LYS A 145 16.12 13.28 -12.33
C LYS A 145 15.10 13.67 -13.41
N PRO A 146 15.17 14.87 -14.01
CA PRO A 146 14.38 15.16 -15.19
C PRO A 146 14.74 14.16 -16.29
N SER A 147 13.74 13.67 -17.01
CA SER A 147 13.98 12.84 -18.19
C SER A 147 14.94 13.57 -19.13
N PRO A 148 15.97 12.91 -19.69
CA PRO A 148 16.79 13.53 -20.70
C PRO A 148 15.87 13.96 -21.84
N VAL A 149 15.79 15.28 -22.07
CA VAL A 149 15.12 15.82 -23.25
C VAL A 149 15.88 15.24 -24.45
N LEU A 150 15.22 14.39 -25.22
CA LEU A 150 15.76 13.91 -26.49
C LEU A 150 15.86 15.14 -27.39
N ILE A 151 17.07 15.66 -27.55
CA ILE A 151 17.35 16.69 -28.55
C ILE A 151 17.31 15.97 -29.90
N SER A 152 16.22 16.21 -30.65
CA SER A 152 16.06 15.79 -32.04
C SER A 152 16.80 16.72 -33.00
#